data_AF-A0A6C0EZR6-F1
#
_entry.id   AF-A0A6C0EZR6-F1
#
_cell.length_a   1.000
_cell.length_b   1.000
_cell.length_c   1.000
_cell.angle_alpha   90.00
_cell.angle_beta   90.00
_cell.angle_gamma   90.00
#
_symmetry.space_group_name_H-M   'P 1'
#
loop_
_entity.id
_entity.type
_entity.pdbx_description
1 polymer ?
#
loop_
_entity_poly.entity_id
_entity_poly.type
_entity_poly.pdbx_seq_one_letter_code
_entity_poly.pdbx_strand_id
1 'polypeptide(L)'
;MTTPATNITLTQTPYNTGSSNISLSPNNENGNSDNVDSNKNKSSGAYKVDDTKYTQFWINQPSVLLDKNDMTDFWPMPLMSVEQKLNAITRLVLLLTILGFLITTNINIIFTGFITLAIFVMLYKTQYNLNTSSASSVSSASSDADPSAKKEGFVNSQMYNALKPHLTTPTIQNPMMNVLLPEISYNPTRDEAAPSYNSEVEKEINHSTEGNVVLNFEPRNLTEAEKLRKKLFADLGDKYEFDDSMRMFYTNPSTTIPNDQKGFAEFCFGDMISCKQGNEMACQRFNPRLGGVIN
;
A
#
# COMPACT_ATOMS: atom_id res chain seq x y z
N MET A 1 -33.81 -34.67 38.01
CA MET A 1 -34.32 -33.29 38.17
C MET A 1 -33.81 -32.49 36.99
N THR A 2 -34.69 -32.32 36.01
CA THR A 2 -34.47 -31.65 34.74
C THR A 2 -35.11 -30.27 34.81
N THR A 3 -34.36 -29.22 34.52
CA THR A 3 -34.88 -27.90 34.16
C THR A 3 -34.05 -27.31 33.02
N PRO A 4 -34.67 -26.51 32.13
CA PRO A 4 -34.43 -26.61 30.70
C PRO A 4 -33.61 -25.46 30.11
N ALA A 5 -33.04 -25.72 28.94
CA ALA A 5 -32.37 -24.76 28.08
C ALA A 5 -33.37 -23.77 27.46
N THR A 6 -33.06 -22.48 27.55
CA THR A 6 -33.82 -21.40 26.93
C THR A 6 -33.26 -21.15 25.53
N ASN A 7 -34.01 -21.54 24.50
CA ASN A 7 -33.74 -21.18 23.11
C ASN A 7 -34.15 -19.73 22.86
N ILE A 8 -33.19 -18.88 22.51
CA ILE A 8 -33.46 -17.51 22.05
C ILE A 8 -33.40 -17.52 20.53
N THR A 9 -34.57 -17.45 19.91
CA THR A 9 -34.79 -17.22 18.49
C THR A 9 -34.44 -15.76 18.17
N LEU A 10 -33.38 -15.53 17.39
CA LEU A 10 -33.14 -14.23 16.76
C LEU A 10 -33.60 -14.30 15.30
N THR A 11 -34.71 -13.59 15.05
CA THR A 11 -35.31 -13.34 13.74
C THR A 11 -34.38 -12.50 12.87
N GLN A 12 -34.03 -13.01 11.69
CA GLN A 12 -33.36 -12.26 10.64
C GLN A 12 -34.36 -11.31 9.97
N THR A 13 -34.02 -10.03 9.85
CA THR A 13 -34.73 -9.06 9.00
C THR A 13 -34.07 -8.98 7.62
N PRO A 14 -34.84 -8.76 6.55
CA PRO A 14 -34.38 -8.97 5.17
C PRO A 14 -33.59 -7.79 4.58
N TYR A 15 -32.67 -8.15 3.70
CA TYR A 15 -31.93 -7.29 2.77
C TYR A 15 -32.86 -6.39 1.94
N ASN A 16 -32.46 -5.13 1.76
CA ASN A 16 -33.09 -4.21 0.81
C ASN A 16 -32.13 -3.93 -0.35
N THR A 17 -32.38 -4.55 -1.49
CA THR A 17 -31.75 -4.30 -2.78
C THR A 17 -32.42 -3.10 -3.44
N GLY A 18 -31.74 -1.95 -3.44
CA GLY A 18 -32.15 -0.78 -4.20
C GLY A 18 -31.58 -0.81 -5.62
N SER A 19 -32.35 -1.34 -6.56
CA SER A 19 -32.12 -1.17 -8.00
C SER A 19 -32.40 0.28 -8.41
N SER A 20 -31.43 0.95 -9.01
CA SER A 20 -31.66 2.14 -9.84
C SER A 20 -31.22 1.84 -11.27
N ASN A 21 -32.23 1.59 -12.10
CA ASN A 21 -32.11 1.52 -13.56
C ASN A 21 -31.72 2.91 -14.10
N ILE A 22 -30.64 3.00 -14.87
CA ILE A 22 -30.46 4.06 -15.86
C ILE A 22 -30.04 3.41 -17.17
N SER A 23 -30.86 3.67 -18.19
CA SER A 23 -30.83 3.15 -19.55
C SER A 23 -29.58 3.54 -20.34
N LEU A 24 -29.08 2.57 -21.12
CA LEU A 24 -28.10 2.74 -22.19
C LEU A 24 -28.76 3.10 -23.53
N SER A 25 -27.91 3.66 -24.42
CA SER A 25 -27.94 3.75 -25.90
C SER A 25 -28.34 5.08 -26.55
N PRO A 26 -27.82 5.39 -27.78
CA PRO A 26 -26.46 5.19 -28.31
C PRO A 26 -25.89 6.43 -29.08
N ASN A 27 -24.61 6.31 -29.47
CA ASN A 27 -23.80 7.23 -30.28
C ASN A 27 -24.41 7.64 -31.63
N ASN A 28 -24.09 8.86 -32.12
CA ASN A 28 -23.64 9.04 -33.51
C ASN A 28 -22.78 10.33 -33.76
N GLU A 29 -21.61 10.09 -34.35
CA GLU A 29 -20.83 10.82 -35.39
C GLU A 29 -20.51 12.35 -35.38
N ASN A 30 -19.18 12.58 -35.48
CA ASN A 30 -18.42 13.45 -36.40
C ASN A 30 -18.58 14.99 -36.42
N GLY A 31 -17.44 15.70 -36.31
CA GLY A 31 -17.30 17.08 -36.78
C GLY A 31 -16.04 17.80 -36.27
N ASN A 32 -15.13 18.14 -37.19
CA ASN A 32 -13.82 18.77 -37.03
C ASN A 32 -13.90 20.33 -36.91
N SER A 33 -12.75 20.92 -36.54
CA SER A 33 -12.26 22.30 -36.82
C SER A 33 -12.43 23.44 -35.78
N ASP A 34 -11.26 23.99 -35.43
CA ASP A 34 -10.88 25.41 -35.32
C ASP A 34 -11.39 26.32 -34.18
N ASN A 35 -10.49 26.53 -33.22
CA ASN A 35 -9.81 27.80 -32.88
C ASN A 35 -10.61 29.11 -32.64
N VAL A 36 -10.20 29.78 -31.54
CA VAL A 36 -10.18 31.25 -31.27
C VAL A 36 -11.16 31.82 -30.22
N ASP A 37 -10.53 32.23 -29.12
CA ASP A 37 -10.70 33.39 -28.23
C ASP A 37 -11.89 33.63 -27.28
N SER A 38 -11.45 33.87 -26.03
CA SER A 38 -11.84 34.97 -25.14
C SER A 38 -13.27 35.00 -24.60
N ASN A 39 -13.41 34.68 -23.31
CA ASN A 39 -14.18 35.56 -22.43
C ASN A 39 -13.72 35.54 -20.96
N LYS A 40 -13.38 36.74 -20.48
CA LYS A 40 -13.22 37.11 -19.07
C LYS A 40 -14.57 36.99 -18.37
N ASN A 41 -14.61 36.39 -17.19
CA ASN A 41 -15.52 36.86 -16.13
C ASN A 41 -14.91 36.66 -14.73
N LYS A 42 -15.30 37.58 -13.87
CA LYS A 42 -14.54 38.11 -12.73
C LYS A 42 -15.10 37.54 -11.41
N SER A 43 -14.23 36.87 -10.66
CA SER A 43 -14.10 36.75 -9.19
C SER A 43 -15.34 36.88 -8.28
N SER A 44 -15.56 35.82 -7.47
CA SER A 44 -15.93 35.97 -6.05
C SER A 44 -15.58 34.71 -5.21
N GLY A 45 -14.65 34.87 -4.24
CA GLY A 45 -14.43 34.03 -3.03
C GLY A 45 -13.74 32.65 -3.20
N ALA A 46 -12.41 32.56 -3.27
CA ALA A 46 -11.50 32.15 -2.17
C ALA A 46 -11.82 30.75 -1.60
N TYR A 47 -11.09 29.68 -1.95
CA TYR A 47 -9.68 29.44 -1.64
C TYR A 47 -8.85 29.10 -2.89
N LYS A 48 -7.72 29.79 -3.07
CA LYS A 48 -6.73 29.44 -4.08
C LYS A 48 -5.88 28.29 -3.53
N VAL A 49 -5.96 27.13 -4.17
CA VAL A 49 -4.92 26.10 -4.07
C VAL A 49 -3.67 26.72 -4.68
N ASP A 50 -2.64 26.92 -3.86
CA ASP A 50 -1.36 27.45 -4.31
C ASP A 50 -0.72 26.43 -5.25
N ASP A 51 -0.29 26.89 -6.43
CA ASP A 51 0.35 26.05 -7.43
C ASP A 51 1.60 25.41 -6.81
N THR A 52 1.59 24.09 -6.66
CA THR A 52 2.75 23.33 -6.20
C THR A 52 3.84 23.36 -7.26
N LYS A 53 4.69 24.40 -7.24
CA LYS A 53 5.88 24.46 -8.08
C LYS A 53 6.79 23.28 -7.78
N TYR A 54 6.90 22.34 -8.72
CA TYR A 54 7.84 21.23 -8.64
C TYR A 54 9.27 21.77 -8.62
N THR A 55 9.99 21.61 -7.51
CA THR A 55 11.39 22.02 -7.39
C THR A 55 12.29 20.80 -7.43
N GLN A 56 13.44 20.94 -8.09
CA GLN A 56 14.43 19.87 -8.11
C GLN A 56 15.25 19.87 -6.82
N PHE A 57 15.77 18.70 -6.45
CA PHE A 57 16.69 18.59 -5.31
C PHE A 57 17.99 19.36 -5.60
N TRP A 58 18.52 20.05 -4.58
CA TRP A 58 19.65 20.96 -4.74
C TRP A 58 20.93 20.31 -5.26
N ILE A 59 21.09 18.98 -5.16
CA ILE A 59 22.26 18.28 -5.71
C ILE A 59 22.30 18.33 -7.23
N ASN A 60 21.13 18.37 -7.87
CA ASN A 60 21.00 18.49 -9.32
C ASN A 60 21.08 19.95 -9.75
N GLN A 61 20.53 20.84 -8.91
CA GLN A 61 20.50 22.27 -9.17
C GLN A 61 20.77 23.09 -7.89
N PRO A 62 22.04 23.47 -7.63
CA PRO A 62 22.42 24.18 -6.41
C PRO A 62 21.78 25.57 -6.26
N SER A 63 21.39 26.21 -7.38
CA SER A 63 20.77 27.53 -7.36
C SER A 63 19.46 27.56 -6.60
N VAL A 64 18.77 26.41 -6.49
CA VAL A 64 17.50 26.27 -5.77
C VAL A 64 17.64 26.70 -4.31
N LEU A 65 18.81 26.53 -3.68
CA LEU A 65 19.00 26.94 -2.29
C LEU A 65 18.92 28.46 -2.08
N LEU A 66 19.15 29.25 -3.13
CA LEU A 66 19.20 30.73 -3.11
C LEU A 66 18.06 31.39 -3.90
N ASP A 67 17.06 30.62 -4.34
CA ASP A 67 15.94 31.16 -5.10
C ASP A 67 15.09 32.10 -4.25
N LYS A 68 14.94 33.34 -4.72
CA LYS A 68 14.30 34.47 -4.00
C LYS A 68 12.89 34.18 -3.46
N ASN A 69 12.17 33.27 -4.10
CA ASN A 69 10.79 32.93 -3.73
C ASN A 69 10.72 31.98 -2.54
N ASP A 70 11.75 31.16 -2.34
CA ASP A 70 11.73 30.09 -1.32
C ASP A 70 12.75 30.38 -0.20
N MET A 71 13.44 31.53 -0.22
CA MET A 71 14.47 31.87 0.75
C MET A 71 13.95 31.92 2.20
N THR A 72 12.65 32.12 2.41
CA THR A 72 12.03 32.15 3.74
C THR A 72 11.52 30.80 4.21
N ASP A 73 11.52 29.78 3.33
CA ASP A 73 11.05 28.43 3.63
C ASP A 73 12.18 27.61 4.26
N PHE A 74 12.42 27.86 5.54
CA PHE A 74 13.41 27.13 6.35
C PHE A 74 12.81 25.91 7.06
N TRP A 75 11.48 25.77 7.08
CA TRP A 75 10.80 24.73 7.84
C TRP A 75 10.03 23.77 6.93
N PRO A 76 10.23 22.44 7.05
CA PRO A 76 9.50 21.48 6.23
C PRO A 76 8.02 21.42 6.67
N MET A 77 7.10 21.76 5.76
CA MET A 77 5.66 21.67 6.00
C MET A 77 5.08 20.37 5.41
N PRO A 78 4.03 19.77 6.02
CA PRO A 78 3.45 18.52 5.53
C PRO A 78 2.98 18.57 4.06
N LEU A 79 2.52 19.73 3.60
CA LEU A 79 1.98 19.97 2.25
C LEU A 79 3.07 20.09 1.16
N MET A 80 4.36 20.11 1.51
CA MET A 80 5.46 20.24 0.55
C MET A 80 5.84 18.90 -0.10
N SER A 81 6.37 18.97 -1.33
CA SER A 81 7.00 17.81 -1.98
C SER A 81 8.24 17.34 -1.20
N VAL A 82 8.68 16.11 -1.47
CA VAL A 82 9.84 15.53 -0.76
C VAL A 82 11.10 16.36 -1.03
N GLU A 83 11.30 16.77 -2.28
CA GLU A 83 12.42 17.60 -2.75
C GLU A 83 12.42 18.97 -2.08
N GLN A 84 11.25 19.61 -1.98
CA GLN A 84 11.08 20.89 -1.28
C GLN A 84 11.43 20.78 0.21
N LYS A 85 10.95 19.72 0.89
CA LYS A 85 11.27 19.46 2.30
C LYS A 85 12.77 19.30 2.52
N LEU A 86 13.44 18.56 1.64
CA LEU A 86 14.89 18.35 1.67
C LEU A 86 15.68 19.65 1.45
N ASN A 87 15.23 20.48 0.50
CA ASN A 87 15.83 21.78 0.23
C ASN A 87 15.65 22.74 1.43
N ALA A 88 14.47 22.76 2.07
CA ALA A 88 14.21 23.55 3.28
C ALA A 88 15.13 23.14 4.46
N ILE A 89 15.30 21.84 4.71
CA ILE A 89 16.21 21.32 5.74
C ILE A 89 17.66 21.72 5.44
N THR A 90 18.09 21.65 4.19
CA THR A 90 19.45 22.03 3.77
C THR A 90 19.71 23.53 4.04
N ARG A 91 18.75 24.40 3.72
CA ARG A 91 18.84 25.84 4.02
C ARG A 91 18.92 26.12 5.52
N LEU A 92 18.16 25.39 6.34
CA LEU A 92 18.20 25.50 7.79
C LEU A 92 19.58 25.13 8.35
N VAL A 93 20.21 24.05 7.87
CA VAL A 93 21.56 23.66 8.28
C VAL A 93 22.59 24.74 7.92
N LEU A 94 22.50 25.32 6.71
CA LEU A 94 23.38 26.42 6.30
C LEU A 94 23.21 27.66 7.18
N LEU A 95 21.96 28.06 7.48
CA LEU A 95 21.67 29.19 8.36
C LEU A 95 22.26 28.96 9.76
N LEU A 96 22.03 27.79 10.36
CA LEU A 96 22.56 27.46 11.69
C LEU A 96 24.09 27.42 11.70
N THR A 97 24.72 26.96 10.62
CA THR A 97 26.19 26.93 10.51
C THR A 97 26.77 28.34 10.45
N ILE A 98 26.17 29.23 9.65
CA ILE A 98 26.59 30.65 9.53
C ILE A 98 26.37 31.36 10.87
N LEU A 99 25.20 31.20 11.48
CA LEU A 99 24.86 31.83 12.75
C LEU A 99 25.78 31.34 13.88
N GLY A 100 26.02 30.03 13.95
CA GLY A 100 26.93 29.42 14.93
C GLY A 100 28.37 29.91 14.79
N PHE A 101 28.83 30.08 13.54
CA PHE A 101 30.13 30.67 13.25
C PHE A 101 30.22 32.13 13.68
N LEU A 102 29.18 32.95 13.45
CA LEU A 102 29.17 34.35 13.89
C LEU A 102 29.23 34.51 15.42
N ILE A 103 28.58 33.61 16.18
CA ILE A 103 28.57 33.67 17.64
C ILE A 103 29.89 33.19 18.23
N THR A 104 30.45 32.09 17.72
CA THR A 104 31.58 31.42 18.36
C THR A 104 32.92 31.75 17.70
N THR A 105 32.91 32.29 16.47
CA THR A 105 34.10 32.60 15.64
C THR A 105 35.06 31.43 15.42
N ASN A 106 34.61 30.20 15.67
CA ASN A 106 35.42 28.99 15.61
C ASN A 106 35.20 28.25 14.28
N ILE A 107 36.27 28.05 13.52
CA ILE A 107 36.21 27.36 12.22
C ILE A 107 35.74 25.91 12.32
N ASN A 108 35.88 25.28 13.49
CA ASN A 108 35.39 23.93 13.74
C ASN A 108 33.88 23.79 13.50
N ILE A 109 33.12 24.87 13.69
CA ILE A 109 31.67 24.88 13.46
C ILE A 109 31.34 24.71 11.97
N ILE A 110 32.14 25.31 11.09
CA ILE A 110 31.98 25.16 9.63
C ILE A 110 32.25 23.69 9.23
N PHE A 111 33.29 23.07 9.80
CA PHE A 111 33.57 21.64 9.58
C PHE A 111 32.41 20.75 10.02
N THR A 112 31.79 21.03 11.17
CA THR A 112 30.61 20.26 11.61
C THR A 112 29.41 20.43 10.67
N GLY A 113 29.18 21.62 10.11
CA GLY A 113 28.11 21.86 9.13
C GLY A 113 28.33 21.13 7.81
N PHE A 114 29.59 21.01 7.36
CA PHE A 114 29.92 20.22 6.17
C PHE A 114 29.71 18.71 6.40
N ILE A 115 30.11 18.20 7.57
CA ILE A 115 29.93 16.79 7.94
C ILE A 115 28.45 16.42 8.01
N THR A 116 27.61 17.27 8.62
CA THR A 116 26.16 17.02 8.71
C THR A 116 25.51 17.01 7.34
N LEU A 117 25.89 17.93 6.44
CA LEU A 117 25.41 17.92 5.04
C LEU A 117 25.84 16.66 4.29
N ALA A 118 27.08 16.20 4.45
CA ALA A 118 27.57 14.98 3.82
C ALA A 118 26.79 13.73 4.27
N ILE A 119 26.56 13.59 5.58
CA ILE A 119 25.74 12.50 6.15
C ILE A 119 24.30 12.59 5.65
N PHE A 120 23.73 13.79 5.59
CA PHE A 120 22.37 14.02 5.11
C PHE A 120 22.20 13.62 3.64
N VAL A 121 23.15 13.99 2.77
CA VAL A 121 23.17 13.58 1.36
C VAL A 121 23.32 12.07 1.22
N MET A 122 24.18 11.44 2.03
CA MET A 122 24.36 9.99 2.04
C MET A 122 23.04 9.28 2.43
N LEU A 123 22.36 9.74 3.48
CA LEU A 123 21.06 9.22 3.89
C LEU A 123 20.00 9.39 2.79
N TYR A 124 19.95 10.56 2.16
CA TYR A 124 19.04 10.82 1.04
C TYR A 124 19.29 9.86 -0.12
N LYS A 125 20.55 9.66 -0.54
CA LYS A 125 20.89 8.77 -1.65
C LYS A 125 20.52 7.31 -1.34
N THR A 126 20.74 6.85 -0.10
CA THR A 126 20.32 5.51 0.34
C THR A 126 18.80 5.36 0.30
N GLN A 127 18.06 6.31 0.84
CA GLN A 127 16.58 6.29 0.84
C GLN A 127 15.99 6.41 -0.58
N TYR A 128 16.56 7.26 -1.43
CA TYR A 128 16.13 7.45 -2.82
C TYR A 128 16.34 6.16 -3.64
N ASN A 129 17.51 5.53 -3.51
CA ASN A 129 17.80 4.27 -4.20
C ASN A 129 16.86 3.13 -3.77
N LEU A 130 16.45 3.06 -2.50
CA LEU A 130 15.48 2.06 -2.02
C LEU A 130 14.08 2.25 -2.65
N ASN A 131 13.64 3.50 -2.78
CA ASN A 131 12.34 3.82 -3.40
C ASN A 131 12.36 3.56 -4.92
N THR A 132 13.44 3.89 -5.62
CA THR A 132 13.57 3.61 -7.06
C THR A 132 13.72 2.11 -7.35
N SER A 133 14.42 1.35 -6.50
CA SER A 133 14.56 -0.11 -6.61
C SER A 133 13.23 -0.84 -6.38
N SER A 134 12.35 -0.27 -5.56
CA SER A 134 11.00 -0.81 -5.33
C SER A 134 10.11 -0.63 -6.58
N ALA A 135 10.22 0.50 -7.28
CA ALA A 135 9.47 0.78 -8.52
C ALA A 135 9.99 0.01 -9.76
N SER A 136 11.31 -0.26 -9.83
CA SER A 136 11.93 -0.99 -10.94
C SER A 136 11.83 -2.52 -10.82
N SER A 137 11.31 -3.04 -9.71
CA SER A 137 11.00 -4.47 -9.55
C SER A 137 9.76 -4.94 -10.32
N VAL A 138 8.97 -4.01 -10.88
CA VAL A 138 7.73 -4.27 -11.64
C VAL A 138 7.97 -4.39 -13.16
N SER A 139 9.07 -3.86 -13.70
CA SER A 139 9.33 -3.89 -15.15
C SER A 139 10.13 -5.10 -15.65
N SER A 140 10.51 -6.03 -14.76
CA SER A 140 11.16 -7.29 -15.15
C SER A 140 10.16 -8.45 -15.23
N ALA A 141 9.04 -8.22 -15.90
CA ALA A 141 8.29 -9.27 -16.60
C ALA A 141 8.74 -9.28 -18.07
N SER A 142 10.06 -9.28 -18.30
CA SER A 142 10.62 -9.64 -19.59
C SER A 142 10.53 -11.15 -19.73
N SER A 143 9.84 -11.60 -20.77
CA SER A 143 9.57 -12.97 -21.20
C SER A 143 10.79 -13.87 -21.48
N ASP A 144 11.99 -13.45 -21.07
CA ASP A 144 13.27 -14.14 -21.32
C ASP A 144 14.01 -14.53 -20.02
N ALA A 145 13.35 -14.44 -18.87
CA ALA A 145 13.92 -14.90 -17.61
C ALA A 145 13.88 -16.44 -17.54
N ASP A 146 15.05 -17.02 -17.29
CA ASP A 146 15.28 -18.44 -17.00
C ASP A 146 14.14 -19.05 -16.15
N PRO A 147 13.43 -20.10 -16.61
CA PRO A 147 12.32 -20.71 -15.86
C PRO A 147 12.73 -21.28 -14.49
N SER A 148 14.02 -21.35 -14.18
CA SER A 148 14.54 -21.72 -12.85
C SER A 148 14.53 -20.59 -11.82
N ALA A 149 14.45 -19.32 -12.24
CA ALA A 149 14.49 -18.17 -11.33
C ALA A 149 13.08 -17.84 -10.80
N LYS A 150 12.54 -18.75 -9.99
CA LYS A 150 11.25 -18.52 -9.30
C LYS A 150 11.41 -17.38 -8.31
N LYS A 151 10.93 -16.20 -8.67
CA LYS A 151 10.81 -15.05 -7.78
C LYS A 151 9.61 -15.30 -6.85
N GLU A 152 9.81 -15.09 -5.55
CA GLU A 152 8.77 -15.29 -4.54
C GLU A 152 7.52 -14.44 -4.82
N GLY A 153 6.34 -14.99 -4.56
CA GLY A 153 5.03 -14.38 -4.87
C GLY A 153 4.57 -13.29 -3.89
N PHE A 154 5.48 -12.60 -3.21
CA PHE A 154 5.09 -11.53 -2.30
C PHE A 154 4.55 -10.33 -3.10
N VAL A 155 3.30 -9.97 -2.83
CA VAL A 155 2.61 -8.88 -3.53
C VAL A 155 3.12 -7.55 -2.99
N ASN A 156 3.83 -6.76 -3.82
CA ASN A 156 4.21 -5.40 -3.46
C ASN A 156 2.98 -4.45 -3.52
N SER A 157 3.06 -3.27 -2.91
CA SER A 157 1.93 -2.30 -2.88
C SER A 157 1.41 -1.94 -4.30
N GLN A 158 2.31 -1.80 -5.28
CA GLN A 158 1.91 -1.49 -6.66
C GLN A 158 1.15 -2.65 -7.34
N MET A 159 1.59 -3.88 -7.13
CA MET A 159 0.94 -5.10 -7.63
C MET A 159 -0.40 -5.32 -6.91
N TYR A 160 -0.46 -5.06 -5.60
CA TYR A 160 -1.72 -5.11 -4.85
C TYR A 160 -2.76 -4.17 -5.45
N ASN A 161 -2.40 -2.92 -5.75
CA ASN A 161 -3.33 -1.98 -6.37
C ASN A 161 -3.84 -2.45 -7.74
N ALA A 162 -3.04 -3.19 -8.51
CA ALA A 162 -3.46 -3.79 -9.77
C ALA A 162 -4.37 -5.03 -9.59
N LEU A 163 -4.11 -5.86 -8.58
CA LEU A 163 -4.89 -7.07 -8.28
C LEU A 163 -6.14 -6.80 -7.44
N LYS A 164 -6.21 -5.65 -6.77
CA LYS A 164 -7.30 -5.25 -5.87
C LYS A 164 -8.72 -5.51 -6.40
N PRO A 165 -9.04 -5.31 -7.70
CA PRO A 165 -10.38 -5.61 -8.23
C PRO A 165 -10.78 -7.10 -8.19
N HIS A 166 -9.81 -8.01 -8.10
CA HIS A 166 -9.99 -9.47 -8.07
C HIS A 166 -9.65 -10.06 -6.69
N LEU A 167 -9.65 -9.22 -5.65
CA LEU A 167 -9.37 -9.62 -4.28
C LEU A 167 -10.54 -9.17 -3.40
N THR A 168 -10.85 -9.98 -2.39
CA THR A 168 -11.78 -9.55 -1.35
C THR A 168 -11.04 -8.64 -0.37
N THR A 169 -11.51 -7.41 -0.21
CA THR A 169 -10.94 -6.41 0.70
C THR A 169 -11.58 -6.45 2.09
N PRO A 170 -10.91 -5.92 3.13
CA PRO A 170 -11.47 -5.84 4.48
C PRO A 170 -12.78 -5.04 4.48
N THR A 171 -13.75 -5.52 5.25
CA THR A 171 -15.02 -4.80 5.48
C THR A 171 -15.26 -4.65 6.97
N ILE A 172 -16.13 -3.73 7.37
CA ILE A 172 -16.44 -3.52 8.79
C ILE A 172 -17.05 -4.79 9.41
N GLN A 173 -17.84 -5.54 8.64
CA GLN A 173 -18.47 -6.78 9.09
C GLN A 173 -17.49 -7.96 9.11
N ASN A 174 -16.49 -7.95 8.23
CA ASN A 174 -15.47 -9.00 8.12
C ASN A 174 -14.08 -8.37 7.91
N PRO A 175 -13.45 -7.81 8.96
CA PRO A 175 -12.16 -7.14 8.84
C PRO A 175 -11.06 -8.10 8.38
N MET A 176 -11.08 -9.35 8.86
CA MET A 176 -10.06 -10.35 8.52
C MET A 176 -10.30 -11.04 7.18
N MET A 177 -11.41 -10.74 6.49
CA MET A 177 -11.79 -11.32 5.20
C MET A 177 -11.91 -12.85 5.20
N ASN A 178 -12.11 -13.47 6.36
CA ASN A 178 -12.28 -14.91 6.49
C ASN A 178 -13.62 -15.35 5.87
N VAL A 179 -13.66 -16.54 5.29
CA VAL A 179 -14.91 -17.07 4.71
C VAL A 179 -15.96 -17.22 5.80
N LEU A 180 -17.11 -16.55 5.61
CA LEU A 180 -18.24 -16.64 6.54
C LEU A 180 -19.21 -17.75 6.09
N LEU A 181 -19.93 -18.34 7.05
CA LEU A 181 -20.92 -19.39 6.75
C LEU A 181 -21.99 -18.97 5.72
N PRO A 182 -22.56 -17.74 5.78
CA PRO A 182 -23.53 -17.30 4.76
C PRO A 182 -22.92 -17.18 3.36
N GLU A 183 -21.64 -16.78 3.27
CA GLU A 183 -20.96 -16.59 1.98
C GLU A 183 -20.86 -17.90 1.20
N ILE A 184 -20.78 -19.05 1.87
CA ILE A 184 -20.77 -20.37 1.21
C ILE A 184 -22.03 -20.58 0.37
N SER A 185 -23.19 -20.09 0.83
CA SER A 185 -24.45 -20.25 0.11
C SER A 185 -24.72 -19.10 -0.87
N TYR A 186 -24.36 -17.87 -0.52
CA TYR A 186 -24.75 -16.68 -1.27
C TYR A 186 -23.66 -16.16 -2.23
N ASN A 187 -22.39 -16.48 -1.97
CA ASN A 187 -21.25 -16.10 -2.80
C ASN A 187 -20.26 -17.28 -2.98
N PRO A 188 -20.66 -18.35 -3.71
CA PRO A 188 -19.82 -19.53 -3.88
C PRO A 188 -18.64 -19.32 -4.84
N THR A 189 -18.54 -18.16 -5.49
CA THR A 189 -17.43 -17.79 -6.40
C THR A 189 -16.62 -16.63 -5.84
N ARG A 190 -16.51 -16.55 -4.52
CA ARG A 190 -15.77 -15.51 -3.81
C ARG A 190 -14.29 -15.54 -4.19
N ASP A 191 -13.75 -14.37 -4.50
CA ASP A 191 -12.31 -14.18 -4.73
C ASP A 191 -11.49 -14.40 -3.45
N GLU A 192 -10.19 -14.65 -3.63
CA GLU A 192 -9.24 -14.79 -2.53
C GLU A 192 -9.17 -13.49 -1.70
N ALA A 193 -8.81 -13.60 -0.42
CA ALA A 193 -8.67 -12.42 0.42
C ALA A 193 -7.42 -11.63 0.03
N ALA A 194 -7.47 -10.32 0.25
CA ALA A 194 -6.29 -9.48 0.13
C ALA A 194 -5.18 -9.96 1.09
N PRO A 195 -3.90 -9.91 0.66
CA PRO A 195 -2.78 -10.39 1.47
C PRO A 195 -2.60 -9.55 2.73
N SER A 196 -2.87 -10.15 3.90
CA SER A 196 -2.82 -9.46 5.20
C SER A 196 -1.42 -8.97 5.60
N TYR A 197 -0.35 -9.55 5.04
CA TYR A 197 1.03 -9.10 5.26
C TYR A 197 1.37 -7.79 4.53
N ASN A 198 0.52 -7.33 3.60
CA ASN A 198 0.72 -6.05 2.93
C ASN A 198 0.28 -4.92 3.86
N SER A 199 1.17 -3.94 4.09
CA SER A 199 0.90 -2.80 4.99
C SER A 199 -0.34 -1.98 4.61
N GLU A 200 -0.73 -1.92 3.34
CA GLU A 200 -1.96 -1.24 2.93
C GLU A 200 -3.20 -2.00 3.41
N VAL A 201 -3.20 -3.32 3.27
CA VAL A 201 -4.27 -4.20 3.71
C VAL A 201 -4.33 -4.22 5.23
N GLU A 202 -3.20 -4.31 5.92
CA GLU A 202 -3.10 -4.24 7.39
C GLU A 202 -3.75 -2.97 7.94
N LYS A 203 -3.48 -1.81 7.35
CA LYS A 203 -4.13 -0.54 7.74
C LYS A 203 -5.64 -0.58 7.52
N GLU A 204 -6.09 -1.19 6.43
CA GLU A 204 -7.51 -1.32 6.11
C GLU A 204 -8.22 -2.31 7.06
N ILE A 205 -7.55 -3.39 7.45
CA ILE A 205 -7.99 -4.34 8.49
C ILE A 205 -8.16 -3.60 9.82
N ASN A 206 -7.10 -2.91 10.28
CA ASN A 206 -7.12 -2.19 11.56
C ASN A 206 -8.22 -1.14 11.58
N HIS A 207 -8.34 -0.33 10.52
CA HIS A 207 -9.40 0.67 10.42
C HIS A 207 -10.81 0.05 10.41
N SER A 208 -11.00 -1.07 9.71
CA SER A 208 -12.29 -1.78 9.67
C SER A 208 -12.65 -2.39 11.03
N THR A 209 -11.65 -2.92 11.76
CA THR A 209 -11.82 -3.44 13.13
C THR A 209 -12.16 -2.32 14.11
N GLU A 210 -11.44 -1.19 14.09
CA GLU A 210 -11.79 -0.01 14.91
C GLU A 210 -13.24 0.43 14.65
N GLY A 211 -13.66 0.45 13.37
CA GLY A 211 -15.03 0.73 12.98
C GLY A 211 -16.04 -0.28 13.54
N ASN A 212 -15.73 -1.58 13.46
CA ASN A 212 -16.60 -2.63 14.00
C ASN A 212 -16.80 -2.48 15.51
N VAL A 213 -15.71 -2.28 16.25
CA VAL A 213 -15.74 -2.09 17.70
C VAL A 213 -16.61 -0.88 18.07
N VAL A 214 -16.45 0.24 17.37
CA VAL A 214 -17.25 1.45 17.61
C VAL A 214 -18.73 1.23 17.32
N LEU A 215 -19.07 0.50 16.25
CA LEU A 215 -20.47 0.20 15.92
C LEU A 215 -21.14 -0.73 16.93
N ASN A 216 -20.38 -1.60 17.59
CA ASN A 216 -20.90 -2.47 18.66
C ASN A 216 -21.38 -1.68 19.89
N PHE A 217 -20.99 -0.42 20.04
CA PHE A 217 -21.52 0.48 21.08
C PHE A 217 -22.80 1.24 20.66
N GLU A 218 -23.34 0.96 19.47
CA GLU A 218 -24.58 1.54 18.94
C GLU A 218 -24.64 3.09 19.04
N PRO A 219 -23.67 3.82 18.45
CA PRO A 219 -23.64 5.28 18.51
C PRO A 219 -24.88 5.86 17.83
N ARG A 220 -25.45 6.94 18.39
CA ARG A 220 -26.69 7.51 17.83
C ARG A 220 -26.47 8.21 16.50
N ASN A 221 -25.27 8.79 16.33
CA ASN A 221 -24.89 9.58 15.16
C ASN A 221 -23.45 9.26 14.74
N LEU A 222 -23.13 9.50 13.46
CA LEU A 222 -21.78 9.29 12.91
C LEU A 222 -20.72 10.15 13.62
N THR A 223 -21.04 11.39 13.99
CA THR A 223 -20.13 12.28 14.74
C THR A 223 -19.81 11.74 16.14
N GLU A 224 -20.75 11.06 16.78
CA GLU A 224 -20.53 10.41 18.06
C GLU A 224 -19.63 9.19 17.91
N ALA A 225 -19.84 8.39 16.86
CA ALA A 225 -18.99 7.27 16.51
C ALA A 225 -17.53 7.71 16.28
N GLU A 226 -17.31 8.80 15.54
CA GLU A 226 -15.97 9.33 15.30
C GLU A 226 -15.30 9.83 16.58
N LYS A 227 -16.05 10.52 17.44
CA LYS A 227 -15.57 10.98 18.74
C LYS A 227 -15.22 9.81 19.66
N LEU A 228 -16.01 8.73 19.61
CA LEU A 228 -15.74 7.50 20.36
C LEU A 228 -14.49 6.81 19.84
N ARG A 229 -14.34 6.66 18.52
CA ARG A 229 -13.13 6.10 17.88
C ARG A 229 -11.88 6.86 18.32
N LYS A 230 -11.92 8.19 18.26
CA LYS A 230 -10.79 9.03 18.69
C LYS A 230 -10.51 8.89 20.19
N LYS A 231 -11.51 8.64 21.03
CA LYS A 231 -11.28 8.40 22.45
C LYS A 231 -10.69 7.02 22.75
N LEU A 232 -10.97 6.04 21.91
CA LEU A 232 -10.57 4.65 22.12
C LEU A 232 -9.20 4.33 21.50
N PHE A 233 -8.79 5.04 20.45
CA PHE A 233 -7.61 4.71 19.64
C PHE A 233 -6.68 5.91 19.33
N ALA A 234 -6.80 7.04 20.04
CA ALA A 234 -5.95 8.21 19.74
C ALA A 234 -4.52 8.05 20.28
N ASP A 235 -4.38 7.57 21.51
CA ASP A 235 -3.09 7.55 22.20
C ASP A 235 -2.15 6.49 21.61
N LEU A 236 -0.86 6.67 21.83
CA LEU A 236 0.15 5.67 21.49
C LEU A 236 -0.03 4.40 22.34
N GLY A 237 -0.39 4.56 23.62
CA GLY A 237 -0.71 3.45 24.51
C GLY A 237 -1.90 2.63 23.99
N ASP A 238 -3.00 3.31 23.65
CA ASP A 238 -4.21 2.68 23.11
C ASP A 238 -3.92 1.90 21.81
N LYS A 239 -3.12 2.47 20.90
CA LYS A 239 -2.71 1.79 19.65
C LYS A 239 -1.88 0.55 19.91
N TYR A 240 -0.94 0.62 20.85
CA TYR A 240 -0.12 -0.53 21.22
C TYR A 240 -0.98 -1.64 21.84
N GLU A 241 -1.92 -1.29 22.72
CA GLU A 241 -2.85 -2.25 23.32
C GLU A 241 -3.78 -2.86 22.25
N PHE A 242 -4.26 -2.06 21.30
CA PHE A 242 -5.02 -2.54 20.16
C PHE A 242 -4.22 -3.53 19.32
N ASP A 243 -2.98 -3.19 18.94
CA ASP A 243 -2.11 -4.08 18.16
C ASP A 243 -1.82 -5.39 18.91
N ASP A 244 -1.64 -5.34 20.24
CA ASP A 244 -1.46 -6.54 21.06
C ASP A 244 -2.74 -7.41 21.07
N SER A 245 -3.92 -6.77 21.14
CA SER A 245 -5.20 -7.47 21.06
C SER A 245 -5.44 -8.14 19.70
N MET A 246 -4.88 -7.57 18.62
CA MET A 246 -5.02 -8.08 17.26
C MET A 246 -4.21 -9.36 17.00
N ARG A 247 -3.24 -9.72 17.86
CA ARG A 247 -2.40 -10.94 17.69
C ARG A 247 -3.19 -12.23 17.54
N MET A 248 -4.37 -12.32 18.16
CA MET A 248 -5.21 -13.51 18.12
C MET A 248 -6.07 -13.61 16.86
N PHE A 249 -6.16 -12.51 16.08
CA PHE A 249 -7.00 -12.42 14.90
C PHE A 249 -6.13 -12.45 13.65
N TYR A 250 -6.33 -13.47 12.82
CA TYR A 250 -5.58 -13.65 11.57
C TYR A 250 -6.51 -14.10 10.45
N THR A 251 -6.12 -13.78 9.22
CA THR A 251 -6.75 -14.32 8.02
C THR A 251 -6.35 -15.78 7.87
N ASN A 252 -7.31 -16.66 7.64
CA ASN A 252 -7.06 -18.07 7.47
C ASN A 252 -6.37 -18.34 6.11
N PRO A 253 -5.60 -19.43 5.95
CA PRO A 253 -4.89 -19.70 4.70
C PRO A 253 -5.81 -20.06 3.52
N SER A 254 -7.08 -20.41 3.77
CA SER A 254 -8.05 -20.81 2.74
C SER A 254 -9.22 -19.83 2.72
N THR A 255 -9.14 -18.83 1.85
CA THR A 255 -10.15 -17.75 1.76
C THR A 255 -11.08 -17.84 0.55
N THR A 256 -10.88 -18.83 -0.32
CA THR A 256 -11.70 -19.08 -1.50
C THR A 256 -12.79 -20.11 -1.21
N ILE A 257 -13.84 -20.10 -2.03
CA ILE A 257 -14.90 -21.11 -2.00
C ILE A 257 -14.99 -21.70 -3.41
N PRO A 258 -14.79 -23.02 -3.61
CA PRO A 258 -14.14 -23.96 -2.69
C PRO A 258 -12.66 -23.61 -2.44
N ASN A 259 -12.00 -24.34 -1.52
CA ASN A 259 -10.55 -24.23 -1.31
C ASN A 259 -9.79 -24.56 -2.61
N ASP A 260 -8.73 -23.81 -2.92
CA ASP A 260 -7.87 -24.00 -4.09
C ASP A 260 -6.96 -25.25 -3.97
N GLN A 261 -7.58 -26.42 -4.12
CA GLN A 261 -6.87 -27.69 -4.18
C GLN A 261 -5.96 -27.80 -5.41
N LYS A 262 -6.29 -27.08 -6.49
CA LYS A 262 -5.52 -27.12 -7.73
C LYS A 262 -4.18 -26.40 -7.55
N GLY A 263 -4.19 -25.19 -7.02
CA GLY A 263 -2.97 -24.45 -6.71
C GLY A 263 -2.08 -25.19 -5.72
N PHE A 264 -2.66 -25.85 -4.71
CA PHE A 264 -1.91 -26.72 -3.80
C PHE A 264 -1.25 -27.90 -4.51
N ALA A 265 -1.97 -28.60 -5.40
CA ALA A 265 -1.41 -29.73 -6.16
C ALA A 265 -0.31 -29.28 -7.12
N GLU A 266 -0.48 -28.13 -7.79
CA GLU A 266 0.53 -27.51 -8.64
C GLU A 266 1.76 -27.08 -7.84
N PHE A 267 1.58 -26.55 -6.64
CA PHE A 267 2.69 -26.24 -5.73
C PHE A 267 3.49 -27.49 -5.33
N CYS A 268 2.82 -28.60 -5.00
CA CYS A 268 3.51 -29.82 -4.58
C CYS A 268 4.14 -30.61 -5.75
N PHE A 269 3.47 -30.64 -6.91
CA PHE A 269 3.80 -31.58 -7.99
C PHE A 269 3.94 -30.94 -9.37
N GLY A 270 3.57 -29.67 -9.56
CA GLY A 270 3.50 -29.03 -10.87
C GLY A 270 4.82 -29.03 -11.63
N ASP A 271 5.93 -28.88 -10.91
CA ASP A 271 7.28 -28.87 -11.48
C ASP A 271 7.96 -30.24 -11.50
N MET A 272 7.24 -31.30 -11.12
CA MET A 272 7.82 -32.63 -11.06
C MET A 272 7.99 -33.21 -12.46
N ILE A 273 9.19 -33.04 -13.01
CA ILE A 273 9.57 -33.67 -14.27
C ILE A 273 9.53 -35.21 -14.16
N SER A 274 8.86 -35.86 -15.10
CA SER A 274 8.71 -37.32 -15.12
C SER A 274 9.41 -37.95 -16.32
N CYS A 275 10.16 -39.04 -16.11
CA CYS A 275 10.76 -39.82 -17.20
C CYS A 275 9.69 -40.44 -18.11
N LYS A 276 8.50 -40.76 -17.58
CA LYS A 276 7.36 -41.29 -18.37
C LYS A 276 6.88 -40.29 -19.43
N GLN A 277 7.08 -38.99 -19.19
CA GLN A 277 6.75 -37.91 -20.13
C GLN A 277 7.87 -37.64 -21.14
N GLY A 278 8.95 -38.44 -21.14
CA GLY A 278 10.08 -38.28 -22.06
C GLY A 278 11.10 -37.21 -21.65
N ASN A 279 11.08 -36.75 -20.38
CA ASN A 279 12.07 -35.79 -19.89
C ASN A 279 13.42 -36.47 -19.63
N GLU A 280 14.42 -36.12 -20.42
CA GLU A 280 15.76 -36.73 -20.38
C GLU A 280 16.47 -36.54 -19.03
N MET A 281 16.38 -35.34 -18.44
CA MET A 281 16.96 -35.06 -17.12
C MET A 281 16.33 -35.92 -16.01
N ALA A 282 15.02 -36.15 -16.08
CA ALA A 282 14.32 -37.02 -15.14
C ALA A 282 14.73 -38.50 -15.30
N CYS A 283 14.95 -38.97 -16.53
CA CYS A 283 15.39 -40.34 -16.80
C CYS A 283 16.84 -40.60 -16.35
N GLN A 284 17.72 -39.61 -16.47
CA GLN A 284 19.13 -39.75 -16.10
C GLN A 284 19.38 -39.73 -14.58
N ARG A 285 18.45 -39.22 -13.76
CA ARG A 285 18.59 -39.10 -12.29
C ARG A 285 18.93 -40.40 -11.56
N PHE A 286 18.47 -41.55 -12.08
CA PHE A 286 18.71 -42.86 -11.47
C PHE A 286 19.52 -43.81 -12.35
N ASN A 287 20.09 -43.32 -13.46
CA ASN A 287 20.97 -44.16 -14.25
C ASN A 287 22.25 -44.43 -13.43
N PRO A 288 22.67 -45.70 -13.26
CA PRO A 288 23.98 -45.96 -12.69
C PRO A 288 25.00 -45.20 -13.53
N ARG A 289 25.86 -44.41 -12.89
CA ARG A 289 26.99 -43.78 -13.57
C ARG A 289 27.87 -44.91 -14.08
N LEU A 290 27.61 -45.35 -15.30
CA LEU A 290 28.47 -46.26 -16.03
C LEU A 290 29.78 -45.51 -16.20
N GLY A 291 30.73 -45.83 -15.32
CA GLY A 291 32.13 -45.59 -15.59
C GLY A 291 32.39 -46.13 -17.00
N GLY A 292 32.87 -45.25 -17.87
CA GLY A 292 33.16 -45.61 -19.26
C GLY A 292 34.01 -46.87 -19.28
N VAL A 293 33.47 -47.94 -19.84
CA VAL A 293 34.29 -49.04 -20.32
C VAL A 293 34.84 -48.56 -21.65
N ILE A 294 36.06 -48.06 -21.60
CA ILE A 294 36.96 -48.02 -22.76
C ILE A 294 37.20 -49.46 -23.20
N ASN A 295 36.66 -49.82 -24.36
CA ASN A 295 37.16 -50.90 -25.21
C ASN A 295 37.72 -50.28 -26.48
#